data_AF-A0AAU8L8Z5-F1
#
_entry.id   AF-A0AAU8L8Z5-F1
#
_cell.length_a   1.000
_cell.length_b   1.000
_cell.length_c   1.000
_cell.angle_alpha   90.00
_cell.angle_beta   90.00
_cell.angle_gamma   90.00
#
_symmetry.space_group_name_H-M   'P 1'
#
loop_
_entity.id
_entity.type
_entity.pdbx_description
1 polymer ?
#
loop_
_entity_poly.entity_id
_entity_poly.type
_entity_poly.pdbx_seq_one_letter_code
_entity_poly.pdbx_strand_id
1 'polypeptide(L)'
;MRSHENIIEDLKEELQVVYNEVLELAPQAFQEKLSLCSFNATKQEYILKKKELIDFILQKVEICQEPNDYQVSPRGYCPLCYRGADNAYDEGFIISEGLIRHLKGSHGARQCTIIKALDKIAQYYINLQKAKNA
;
A
#
# COMPACT_ATOMS: atom_id res chain seq x y z
N MET A 1 -9.60 3.77 -37.60
CA MET A 1 -8.60 3.13 -36.71
C MET A 1 -8.30 4.14 -35.61
N ARG A 2 -8.54 3.82 -34.33
CA ARG A 2 -8.14 4.76 -33.25
C ARG A 2 -6.62 4.92 -33.27
N SER A 3 -6.12 6.13 -33.04
CA SER A 3 -4.68 6.32 -32.84
C SER A 3 -4.25 5.62 -31.56
N HIS A 4 -2.98 5.20 -31.47
CA HIS A 4 -2.43 4.62 -30.24
C HIS A 4 -2.52 5.60 -29.06
N GLU A 5 -2.41 6.90 -29.32
CA GLU A 5 -2.55 7.94 -28.30
C GLU A 5 -3.95 7.96 -27.69
N ASN A 6 -5.00 7.86 -28.51
CA ASN A 6 -6.37 7.79 -28.00
C ASN A 6 -6.60 6.54 -27.14
N ILE A 7 -6.03 5.40 -27.55
CA ILE A 7 -6.13 4.15 -26.77
C ILE A 7 -5.41 4.29 -25.42
N ILE A 8 -4.26 4.96 -25.38
CA ILE A 8 -3.51 5.18 -24.13
C ILE A 8 -4.28 6.08 -23.17
N GLU A 9 -4.91 7.15 -23.66
CA GLU A 9 -5.73 8.03 -22.81
C GLU A 9 -6.97 7.31 -22.30
N ASP A 10 -7.70 6.58 -23.16
CA ASP A 10 -8.85 5.76 -22.75
C ASP A 10 -8.47 4.78 -21.62
N LEU A 11 -7.34 4.08 -21.75
CA LEU A 11 -6.86 3.13 -20.72
C LEU A 11 -6.46 3.80 -19.40
N LYS A 12 -5.98 5.05 -19.44
CA LYS A 12 -5.66 5.81 -18.21
C LYS A 12 -6.93 6.19 -17.47
N GLU A 13 -7.95 6.63 -18.20
CA GLU A 13 -9.26 6.95 -17.62
C GLU A 13 -9.89 5.70 -16.99
N GLU A 14 -9.87 4.56 -17.71
CA GLU A 14 -10.35 3.28 -17.17
C GLU A 14 -9.59 2.86 -15.91
N LEU A 15 -8.25 2.96 -15.91
CA LEU A 15 -7.44 2.63 -14.73
C LEU A 15 -7.76 3.55 -13.54
N GLN A 16 -8.02 4.83 -13.80
CA GLN A 16 -8.39 5.79 -12.77
C GLN A 16 -9.74 5.44 -12.13
N VAL A 17 -10.72 5.02 -12.93
CA VAL A 17 -12.03 4.56 -12.45
C VAL A 17 -11.86 3.32 -11.58
N VAL A 18 -11.16 2.29 -12.09
CA VAL A 18 -10.92 1.04 -11.34
C VAL A 18 -10.19 1.32 -10.02
N TYR A 19 -9.21 2.25 -10.02
CA TYR A 19 -8.53 2.64 -8.79
C TYR A 19 -9.49 3.25 -7.77
N ASN A 20 -10.37 4.16 -8.20
CA ASN A 20 -11.34 4.81 -7.31
C ASN A 20 -12.33 3.79 -6.74
N GLU A 21 -12.83 2.84 -7.55
CA GLU A 21 -13.71 1.76 -7.07
C GLU A 21 -13.00 0.86 -6.05
N VAL A 22 -11.74 0.48 -6.32
CA VAL A 22 -10.93 -0.30 -5.37
C VAL A 22 -10.68 0.47 -4.07
N LEU A 23 -10.54 1.79 -4.12
CA LEU A 23 -10.46 2.62 -2.92
C LEU A 23 -11.77 2.58 -2.13
N GLU A 24 -12.93 2.63 -2.79
CA GLU A 24 -14.22 2.51 -2.10
C GLU A 24 -14.41 1.14 -1.43
N LEU A 25 -13.83 0.09 -1.98
CA LEU A 25 -13.80 -1.25 -1.37
C LEU A 25 -12.80 -1.37 -0.21
N ALA A 26 -11.83 -0.45 -0.10
CA ALA A 26 -10.92 -0.43 1.03
C ALA A 26 -11.69 -0.05 2.31
N PRO A 27 -11.24 -0.51 3.49
CA PRO A 27 -11.95 -0.20 4.73
C PRO A 27 -12.00 1.31 4.93
N GLN A 28 -13.18 1.83 5.30
CA GLN A 28 -13.48 3.26 5.33
C GLN A 28 -12.41 4.10 6.05
N ALA A 29 -11.84 3.55 7.14
CA ALA A 29 -10.78 4.18 7.91
C ALA A 29 -9.52 4.53 7.08
N PHE A 30 -9.25 3.82 5.97
CA PHE A 30 -8.06 4.01 5.14
C PHE A 30 -8.31 4.80 3.86
N GLN A 31 -9.57 5.02 3.46
CA GLN A 31 -9.91 5.59 2.14
C GLN A 31 -9.27 6.96 1.92
N GLU A 32 -9.37 7.86 2.91
CA GLU A 32 -8.75 9.19 2.86
C GLU A 32 -7.22 9.11 2.71
N LYS A 33 -6.56 8.26 3.51
CA LYS A 33 -5.09 8.13 3.46
C LYS A 33 -4.60 7.49 2.17
N LEU A 34 -5.36 6.54 1.62
CA LEU A 34 -5.05 5.89 0.35
C LEU A 34 -5.28 6.83 -0.84
N SER A 35 -6.34 7.64 -0.84
CA SER A 35 -6.61 8.62 -1.90
C SER A 35 -5.53 9.70 -1.97
N LEU A 36 -4.91 10.06 -0.84
CA LEU A 36 -3.80 11.00 -0.81
C LEU A 36 -2.53 10.46 -1.49
N CYS A 37 -2.32 9.14 -1.49
CA CYS A 37 -1.16 8.47 -2.09
C CYS A 37 -1.28 8.27 -3.62
N SER A 38 -2.21 8.98 -4.27
CA SER A 38 -2.64 8.76 -5.65
C SER A 38 -1.78 9.44 -6.72
N PHE A 39 -2.30 9.36 -7.94
CA PHE A 39 -1.78 9.88 -9.21
C PHE A 39 -1.19 11.30 -9.10
N ASN A 40 -0.11 11.57 -9.85
CA ASN A 40 0.58 12.87 -9.96
C ASN A 40 1.37 13.38 -8.73
N ALA A 41 1.52 12.61 -7.65
CA ALA A 41 2.41 13.02 -6.55
C ALA A 41 3.87 13.13 -7.02
N THR A 42 4.58 14.16 -6.57
CA THR A 42 6.04 14.20 -6.67
C THR A 42 6.67 13.09 -5.82
N LYS A 43 7.95 12.79 -6.06
CA LYS A 43 8.68 11.79 -5.27
C LYS A 43 8.68 12.11 -3.77
N GLN A 44 8.91 13.37 -3.40
CA GLN A 44 8.93 13.78 -1.99
C GLN A 44 7.55 13.65 -1.34
N GLU A 45 6.49 14.13 -2.00
CA GLU A 45 5.12 14.03 -1.48
C GLU A 45 4.69 12.59 -1.29
N TYR A 46 4.99 11.71 -2.24
CA TYR A 46 4.65 10.30 -2.14
C TYR A 46 5.35 9.63 -0.94
N ILE A 47 6.65 9.91 -0.74
CA ILE A 47 7.39 9.36 0.41
C ILE A 47 6.78 9.80 1.74
N LEU A 48 6.43 11.08 1.86
CA LEU A 48 5.82 11.63 3.08
C LEU A 48 4.47 10.98 3.36
N LYS A 49 3.57 10.98 2.37
CA LYS A 49 2.22 10.42 2.50
C LYS A 49 2.24 8.91 2.76
N LYS A 50 3.17 8.17 2.12
CA LYS A 50 3.37 6.74 2.39
C LYS A 50 3.81 6.49 3.83
N LYS A 51 4.68 7.34 4.38
CA LYS A 51 5.08 7.24 5.79
C LYS A 51 3.88 7.46 6.71
N GLU A 52 3.10 8.51 6.49
CA GLU A 52 1.89 8.80 7.26
C GLU A 52 0.86 7.66 7.19
N LEU A 53 0.68 7.06 6.00
CA LEU A 53 -0.18 5.89 5.81
C LEU A 53 0.32 4.70 6.63
N ILE A 54 1.64 4.41 6.61
CA ILE A 54 2.22 3.31 7.39
C ILE A 54 2.00 3.56 8.89
N ASP A 55 2.27 4.77 9.38
CA ASP A 55 2.09 5.13 10.78
C ASP A 55 0.61 4.99 11.19
N PHE A 56 -0.32 5.39 10.32
CA PHE A 56 -1.75 5.21 10.53
C PHE A 56 -2.18 3.74 10.57
N ILE A 57 -1.64 2.89 9.68
CA ILE A 57 -1.92 1.45 9.67
C ILE A 57 -1.46 0.81 10.99
N LEU A 58 -0.28 1.18 11.49
CA LEU A 58 0.23 0.65 12.76
C LEU A 58 -0.64 1.03 13.95
N GLN A 59 -1.36 2.15 13.90
CA GLN A 59 -2.33 2.54 14.94
C GLN A 59 -3.66 1.81 14.85
N LYS A 60 -3.95 1.18 13.71
CA LYS A 60 -5.24 0.52 13.42
C LYS A 60 -5.13 -1.00 13.38
N VAL A 61 -3.95 -1.57 13.63
CA VAL A 61 -3.79 -3.02 13.68
C VAL A 61 -4.48 -3.57 14.91
N GLU A 62 -5.35 -4.55 14.69
CA GLU A 62 -5.96 -5.34 15.75
C GLU A 62 -5.07 -6.53 16.10
N ILE A 63 -5.00 -6.84 17.39
CA ILE A 63 -4.23 -7.97 17.90
C ILE A 63 -5.03 -9.25 17.60
N CYS A 64 -4.43 -10.19 16.87
CA CYS A 64 -4.96 -11.54 16.69
C CYS A 64 -4.30 -12.56 17.63
N GLN A 65 -3.10 -12.27 18.12
CA GLN A 65 -2.37 -13.14 19.04
C GLN A 65 -1.61 -12.30 20.07
N GLU A 66 -1.93 -12.52 21.34
CA GLU A 66 -1.23 -11.90 22.47
C GLU A 66 0.16 -12.52 22.70
N PRO A 67 1.09 -11.79 23.35
CA PRO A 67 2.37 -12.34 23.76
C PRO A 67 2.21 -13.61 24.62
N ASN A 68 3.18 -14.51 24.52
CA ASN A 68 3.29 -15.70 25.36
C ASN A 68 4.75 -15.95 25.78
N ASP A 69 5.00 -17.04 26.51
CA ASP A 69 6.32 -17.37 27.06
C ASP A 69 7.44 -17.44 26.01
N TYR A 70 7.11 -17.64 24.73
CA TYR A 70 8.06 -17.74 23.62
C TYR A 70 8.02 -16.55 22.65
N GLN A 71 6.99 -15.70 22.73
CA GLN A 71 6.81 -14.53 21.87
C GLN A 71 6.49 -13.30 22.72
N VAL A 72 7.45 -12.39 22.81
CA VAL A 72 7.36 -11.16 23.63
C VAL A 72 6.53 -10.04 23.01
N SER A 73 6.16 -10.15 21.73
CA SER A 73 5.45 -9.10 21.00
C SER A 73 4.11 -9.61 20.46
N PRO A 74 3.04 -8.80 20.55
CA PRO A 74 1.73 -9.18 20.01
C PRO A 74 1.79 -9.25 18.48
N ARG A 75 0.85 -10.00 17.89
CA ARG A 75 0.70 -10.13 16.44
C ARG A 75 -0.66 -9.65 15.96
N GLY A 76 -0.69 -9.18 14.72
CA GLY A 76 -1.89 -8.67 14.07
C GLY A 76 -1.86 -8.88 12.56
N TYR A 77 -3.03 -9.03 11.95
CA TYR A 77 -3.17 -9.05 10.50
C TYR A 77 -2.93 -7.67 9.90
N CYS A 78 -2.44 -7.60 8.66
CA CYS A 78 -2.35 -6.33 7.95
C CYS A 78 -3.76 -5.76 7.72
N PRO A 79 -4.11 -4.57 8.25
CA PRO A 79 -5.45 -3.99 8.09
C PRO A 79 -5.86 -3.67 6.65
N LEU A 80 -4.89 -3.55 5.73
CA LEU A 80 -5.17 -3.24 4.33
C LEU A 80 -5.44 -4.47 3.48
N CYS A 81 -4.67 -5.54 3.67
CA CYS A 81 -4.74 -6.72 2.82
C CYS A 81 -5.22 -7.98 3.55
N TYR A 82 -5.47 -7.87 4.86
CA TYR A 82 -5.93 -8.92 5.76
C TYR A 82 -5.03 -10.17 5.79
N ARG A 83 -3.78 -10.05 5.35
CA ARG A 83 -2.79 -11.15 5.38
C ARG A 83 -2.02 -11.15 6.69
N GLY A 84 -1.56 -12.33 7.09
CA GLY A 84 -0.59 -12.55 8.16
C GLY A 84 0.78 -12.97 7.63
N ALA A 85 1.64 -13.44 8.53
CA ALA A 85 2.94 -14.00 8.15
C ALA A 85 2.79 -15.24 7.26
N ASP A 86 3.82 -15.52 6.45
CA ASP A 86 3.81 -16.62 5.47
C ASP A 86 4.08 -18.02 6.11
N ASN A 87 4.04 -18.14 7.44
CA ASN A 87 4.27 -19.40 8.15
C ASN A 87 2.97 -19.95 8.76
N ALA A 88 2.77 -21.26 8.63
CA ALA A 88 1.54 -21.94 9.06
C ALA A 88 1.31 -21.94 10.60
N TYR A 89 2.32 -21.54 11.38
CA TYR A 89 2.28 -21.61 12.84
C TYR A 89 2.03 -20.26 13.52
N ASP A 90 2.15 -19.14 12.81
CA ASP A 90 1.87 -17.82 13.38
C ASP A 90 0.60 -17.22 12.79
N GLU A 91 -0.22 -16.65 13.66
CA GLU A 91 -1.36 -15.83 13.24
C GLU A 91 -0.90 -14.38 13.15
N GLY A 92 -0.85 -13.82 11.94
CA GLY A 92 -0.51 -12.41 11.73
C GLY A 92 0.99 -12.09 11.74
N PHE A 93 1.29 -10.80 11.59
CA PHE A 93 2.65 -10.25 11.68
C PHE A 93 2.93 -9.81 13.11
N ILE A 94 4.20 -9.91 13.55
CA ILE A 94 4.66 -9.18 14.74
C ILE A 94 4.31 -7.69 14.57
N ILE A 95 3.48 -7.18 15.49
CA ILE A 95 3.05 -5.78 15.49
C ILE A 95 4.30 -4.91 15.64
N SER A 96 4.32 -3.79 14.93
CA SER A 96 5.50 -2.96 14.65
C SER A 96 6.42 -3.55 13.58
N GLU A 97 7.49 -4.26 13.96
CA GLU A 97 8.59 -4.56 13.06
C GLU A 97 8.17 -5.48 11.89
N GLY A 98 7.49 -6.59 12.18
CA GLY A 98 7.04 -7.54 11.16
C GLY A 98 6.07 -6.89 10.18
N LEU A 99 5.10 -6.14 10.70
CA LEU A 99 4.13 -5.41 9.88
C LEU A 99 4.79 -4.28 9.07
N ILE A 100 5.75 -3.56 9.62
CA ILE A 100 6.53 -2.54 8.89
C ILE A 100 7.31 -3.17 7.74
N ARG A 101 7.94 -4.33 7.95
CA ARG A 101 8.67 -5.06 6.90
C ARG A 101 7.73 -5.47 5.77
N HIS A 102 6.54 -5.96 6.11
CA HIS A 102 5.48 -6.26 5.13
C HIS A 102 5.01 -5.02 4.37
N LEU A 103 4.73 -3.90 5.03
CA LEU A 103 4.27 -2.68 4.36
C LEU A 103 5.36 -2.09 3.45
N LYS A 104 6.63 -2.16 3.87
CA LYS A 104 7.78 -1.64 3.10
C LYS A 104 8.31 -2.62 2.04
N GLY A 105 8.00 -3.91 2.14
CA GLY A 105 8.60 -4.94 1.30
C GLY A 105 10.11 -5.10 1.55
N SER A 106 10.53 -5.08 2.82
CA SER A 106 11.94 -5.12 3.22
C SER A 106 12.31 -6.44 3.91
N HIS A 107 13.61 -6.72 4.03
CA HIS A 107 14.14 -7.91 4.73
C HIS A 107 13.57 -9.24 4.22
N GLY A 108 13.34 -9.34 2.91
CA GLY A 108 12.77 -10.54 2.28
C GLY A 108 11.27 -10.75 2.50
N ALA A 109 10.59 -9.86 3.23
CA ALA A 109 9.14 -9.97 3.45
C ALA A 109 8.35 -9.71 2.16
N ARG A 110 7.29 -10.48 1.95
CA ARG A 110 6.32 -10.22 0.88
C ARG A 110 5.64 -8.89 1.14
N GLN A 111 5.78 -7.94 0.21
CA GLN A 111 5.18 -6.62 0.33
C GLN A 111 3.64 -6.70 0.33
N CYS A 112 2.98 -5.86 1.14
CA CYS A 112 1.55 -5.60 1.06
C CYS A 112 1.13 -5.31 -0.38
N THR A 113 0.11 -6.01 -0.87
CA THR A 113 -0.32 -5.90 -2.27
C THR A 113 -0.88 -4.51 -2.58
N ILE A 114 -1.58 -3.90 -1.62
CA ILE A 114 -2.12 -2.53 -1.75
C ILE A 114 -0.98 -1.51 -1.82
N ILE A 115 -0.01 -1.56 -0.89
CA ILE A 115 1.13 -0.63 -0.90
C ILE A 115 1.99 -0.82 -2.16
N LYS A 116 2.17 -2.07 -2.61
CA LYS A 116 2.89 -2.36 -3.85
C LYS A 116 2.22 -1.74 -5.07
N ALA A 117 0.89 -1.78 -5.15
CA ALA A 117 0.15 -1.14 -6.23
C ALA A 117 0.35 0.38 -6.22
N LEU A 118 0.23 1.02 -5.04
CA LEU A 118 0.51 2.45 -4.86
C LEU A 118 1.94 2.82 -5.29
N ASP A 119 2.93 2.02 -4.90
CA ASP A 119 4.33 2.25 -5.27
C ASP A 119 4.51 2.23 -6.80
N LYS A 120 3.82 1.32 -7.50
CA LYS A 120 3.89 1.22 -8.96
C LYS A 120 3.23 2.40 -9.65
N ILE A 121 2.07 2.83 -9.18
CA ILE A 121 1.37 4.02 -9.69
C ILE A 121 2.24 5.26 -9.48
N ALA A 122 2.70 5.50 -8.26
CA ALA A 122 3.55 6.65 -7.94
C ALA A 122 4.83 6.66 -8.79
N GLN A 123 5.51 5.51 -8.91
CA GLN A 123 6.73 5.41 -9.70
C GLN A 123 6.52 5.74 -11.18
N TYR A 124 5.37 5.34 -11.76
CA TYR A 124 5.01 5.69 -13.14
C TYR A 124 4.86 7.21 -13.30
N TYR A 125 4.09 7.87 -12.44
CA TYR A 125 3.87 9.32 -12.53
C TYR A 125 5.13 10.15 -12.28
N ILE A 126 5.95 9.73 -11.32
CA ILE A 126 7.26 10.36 -11.06
C ILE A 126 8.14 10.29 -12.31
N ASN A 127 8.14 9.15 -13.03
CA ASN A 127 8.92 9.01 -14.25
C ASN A 127 8.35 9.85 -15.40
N LEU A 128 7.03 9.92 -15.54
CA LEU A 128 6.38 10.80 -16.52
C LEU A 128 6.73 12.27 -16.30
N GLN A 129 6.69 12.74 -15.04
CA GLN A 129 7.06 14.12 -14.71
C GLN A 129 8.52 14.42 -15.05
N LYS A 130 9.43 13.49 -14.76
CA LYS A 130 10.85 13.61 -15.14
C LYS A 130 11.03 13.70 -16.65
N ALA A 131 10.31 12.88 -17.41
CA ALA A 131 10.41 12.89 -18.88
C ALA A 131 9.87 14.19 -19.50
N LYS A 132 8.86 14.83 -18.89
CA LYS A 132 8.33 16.14 -19.34
C LYS A 132 9.26 17.32 -19.03
N ASN A 133 10.12 17.17 -18.02
CA ASN A 133 11.02 18.22 -17.53
C ASN A 133 12.47 18.02 -18.00
N ALA A 134 12.74 17.02 -18.83
CA ALA A 134 14.04 16.69 -19.42
C ALA A 134 14.10 17.21 -20.86
#